data_AF-A0A6G0A288-F1
#
_entry.id   AF-A0A6G0A288-F1
#
_cell.length_a   1.000
_cell.length_b   1.000
_cell.length_c   1.000
_cell.angle_alpha   90.00
_cell.angle_beta   90.00
_cell.angle_gamma   90.00
#
_symmetry.space_group_name_H-M   'P 1'
#
loop_
_entity.id
_entity.type
_entity.pdbx_description
1 polymer ?
#
loop_
_entity_poly.entity_id
_entity_poly.type
_entity_poly.pdbx_seq_one_letter_code
_entity_poly.pdbx_strand_id
1 'polypeptide(L)' 'MQNINYDLIKMLHGKLDNAWRIEKYYLDDATKAKCHSVPVWERMLAQEKKDIEDLISEIKMRMDAGAFT' A
#
# COMPACT_ATOMS: atom_id res chain seq x y z
N MET A 1 20.95 10.70 -7.52
CA MET A 1 20.30 10.36 -8.80
C MET A 1 18.93 9.79 -8.45
N GLN A 2 17.84 10.50 -8.75
CA GLN A 2 16.49 10.02 -8.44
C GLN A 2 16.09 9.00 -9.51
N ASN A 3 15.89 7.75 -9.12
CA ASN A 3 15.33 6.73 -10.00
C ASN A 3 13.86 6.56 -9.64
N ILE A 4 13.00 7.25 -10.39
CA ILE A 4 11.55 7.25 -10.15
C ILE A 4 10.93 5.85 -10.28
N ASN A 5 11.46 4.99 -11.17
CA ASN A 5 10.97 3.63 -11.35
C ASN A 5 11.26 2.78 -10.11
N TYR A 6 12.48 2.91 -9.57
CA TYR A 6 12.86 2.28 -8.31
C TYR A 6 12.00 2.80 -7.15
N ASP A 7 11.77 4.11 -7.08
CA ASP A 7 10.96 4.72 -6.02
C ASP A 7 9.50 4.24 -6.08
N LEU A 8 8.91 4.09 -7.27
CA LEU A 8 7.57 3.53 -7.45
C LEU A 8 7.47 2.07 -6.98
N ILE A 9 8.45 1.23 -7.34
CA ILE A 9 8.50 -0.16 -6.86
C ILE A 9 8.68 -0.22 -5.35
N LYS A 10 9.54 0.62 -4.80
CA LYS A 10 9.76 0.72 -3.35
C LYS A 10 8.49 1.16 -2.62
N MET A 11 7.77 2.15 -3.16
CA MET A 11 6.47 2.58 -2.63
C MET A 11 5.46 1.45 -2.69
N LEU A 12 5.33 0.75 -3.82
CA LEU A 12 4.43 -0.39 -3.98
C LEU A 12 4.72 -1.49 -2.94
N HIS A 13 6.00 -1.84 -2.76
CA HIS A 13 6.41 -2.81 -1.74
C HIS A 13 6.02 -2.36 -0.32
N GLY A 14 6.22 -1.09 0.01
CA GLY A 14 5.82 -0.53 1.30
C GLY A 14 4.30 -0.60 1.53
N LYS A 15 3.51 -0.28 0.51
CA LYS A 15 2.04 -0.37 0.58
C LYS A 15 1.55 -1.80 0.75
N LEU A 16 2.15 -2.75 0.03
CA LEU A 16 1.85 -4.18 0.18
C LEU A 16 2.16 -4.69 1.60
N ASP A 17 3.32 -4.34 2.15
CA ASP A 17 3.71 -4.73 3.53
C ASP A 17 2.77 -4.12 4.57
N ASN A 18 2.44 -2.82 4.45
CA ASN A 18 1.50 -2.15 5.34
C ASN A 18 0.12 -2.80 5.30
N ALA A 19 -0.46 -2.99 4.11
CA ALA A 19 -1.77 -3.61 3.95
C ALA A 19 -1.80 -5.01 4.59
N TRP A 20 -0.76 -5.81 4.35
CA TRP A 20 -0.65 -7.14 4.93
C TRP A 20 -0.56 -7.10 6.46
N ARG A 21 0.25 -6.21 7.05
CA ARG A 21 0.37 -6.09 8.52
C ARG A 21 -0.92 -5.62 9.17
N ILE A 22 -1.62 -4.65 8.57
CA ILE A 22 -2.90 -4.17 9.09
C ILE A 22 -3.93 -5.31 9.09
N GLU A 23 -4.03 -6.03 7.96
CA GLU A 23 -4.99 -7.12 7.79
C GLU A 23 -4.69 -8.34 8.67
N LYS A 24 -3.40 -8.68 8.87
CA LYS A 24 -3.00 -9.89 9.61
C LYS A 24 -2.81 -9.69 11.10
N TYR A 25 -2.44 -8.49 11.55
CA TYR A 25 -2.07 -8.26 12.94
C TYR A 25 -2.82 -7.09 13.57
N TYR A 26 -2.73 -5.89 12.99
CA TYR A 26 -3.16 -4.69 13.72
C TYR A 26 -4.67 -4.57 13.89
N LEU A 27 -5.44 -4.97 12.88
CA LEU A 27 -6.91 -4.89 12.97
C LEU A 27 -7.46 -5.91 13.97
N ASP A 28 -6.96 -7.14 13.95
CA ASP A 28 -7.35 -8.20 14.89
C ASP A 28 -6.98 -7.85 16.33
N ASP A 29 -5.74 -7.37 16.55
CA ASP A 29 -5.28 -6.94 17.86
C ASP A 29 -6.12 -5.76 18.41
N ALA A 30 -6.33 -4.71 17.60
CA ALA A 30 -7.15 -3.56 18.00
C ALA A 30 -8.61 -3.95 18.29
N THR A 31 -9.16 -4.91 17.54
CA THR A 31 -10.53 -5.41 17.74
C THR A 31 -10.62 -6.19 19.05
N LYS A 32 -9.68 -7.10 19.32
CA LYS A 32 -9.61 -7.87 20.57
C LYS A 32 -9.43 -6.98 21.79
N ALA A 33 -8.59 -5.96 21.66
CA ALA A 33 -8.36 -4.95 22.70
C ALA A 33 -9.51 -3.93 22.83
N LYS A 34 -10.54 -3.99 21.97
CA LYS A 34 -11.68 -3.05 21.93
C LYS A 34 -11.25 -1.58 21.81
N CYS A 35 -10.20 -1.34 21.03
CA CYS A 35 -9.68 0.00 20.80
C CYS A 35 -10.67 0.85 20.00
N HIS A 36 -10.82 2.13 20.34
CA HIS A 36 -11.59 3.08 19.53
C HIS A 36 -10.97 3.36 18.16
N SER A 37 -9.74 2.87 17.90
CA SER A 37 -9.02 3.03 16.65
C SER A 37 -9.35 1.98 15.58
N VAL A 38 -10.20 0.98 15.85
CA VAL A 38 -10.59 -0.01 14.83
C VAL A 38 -11.07 0.63 13.52
N PRO A 39 -11.94 1.66 13.52
CA PRO A 39 -12.36 2.32 12.27
C PRO A 39 -11.20 3.03 11.54
N VAL A 40 -10.17 3.46 12.27
CA VAL A 40 -8.96 4.05 11.67
C VAL A 40 -8.18 2.98 10.91
N TRP A 41 -8.01 1.79 11.49
CA TRP A 41 -7.34 0.67 10.84
C TRP A 41 -8.07 0.18 9.59
N GLU A 42 -9.40 0.06 9.65
CA GLU A 42 -10.22 -0.32 8.49
C GLU A 42 -10.07 0.69 7.34
N ARG A 43 -10.15 1.98 7.67
CA ARG A 43 -9.93 3.07 6.70
C ARG A 43 -8.52 3.02 6.10
N MET A 44 -7.50 2.83 6.94
CA MET A 44 -6.11 2.71 6.47
C MET A 44 -5.95 1.52 5.54
N LEU A 45 -6.49 0.34 5.89
CA LEU A 45 -6.42 -0.85 5.03
C LEU A 45 -7.07 -0.61 3.66
N ALA A 46 -8.25 0.04 3.65
CA ALA A 46 -8.94 0.38 2.41
C ALA A 46 -8.10 1.34 1.54
N GLN A 47 -7.50 2.36 2.15
CA GLN A 47 -6.63 3.30 1.43
C GLN A 47 -5.37 2.62 0.89
N GLU A 48 -4.71 1.77 1.69
CA GLU A 48 -3.51 1.05 1.25
C GLU A 48 -3.82 0.13 0.06
N LYS A 49 -4.97 -0.56 0.06
CA LYS A 49 -5.42 -1.39 -1.08
C LYS A 49 -5.65 -0.55 -2.34
N LYS A 50 -6.28 0.61 -2.21
CA LYS A 50 -6.45 1.54 -3.34
C LYS A 50 -5.10 2.05 -3.87
N ASP A 51 -4.21 2.49 -2.97
CA ASP A 51 -2.88 3.00 -3.36
C ASP A 51 -2.05 1.92 -4.10
N ILE A 52 -2.19 0.64 -3.73
CA ILE A 52 -1.56 -0.49 -4.44
C ILE A 52 -2.06 -0.56 -5.89
N GLU A 53 -3.37 -0.47 -6.12
CA GLU A 53 -3.96 -0.50 -7.46
C GLU A 53 -3.50 0.68 -8.31
N ASP A 54 -3.50 1.89 -7.73
CA ASP A 54 -3.06 3.12 -8.38
C ASP A 54 -1.55 3.03 -8.76
N LEU A 55 -0.70 2.51 -7.87
CA LEU A 55 0.73 2.32 -8.15
C LEU A 55 0.99 1.27 -9.23
N ILE A 56 0.27 0.15 -9.20
CA ILE A 56 0.36 -0.87 -10.26
C ILE A 56 -0.04 -0.27 -11.61
N SER A 57 -1.08 0.56 -11.64
CA SER A 57 -1.53 1.26 -12.84
C SER A 57 -0.45 2.20 -13.39
N GLU A 58 0.14 3.05 -12.54
CA GLU A 58 1.25 3.94 -12.93
C GLU A 58 2.45 3.16 -13.47
N ILE A 59 2.88 2.11 -12.77
CA ILE A 59 4.01 1.27 -13.23
C ILE A 59 3.73 0.70 -14.62
N LYS A 60 2.52 0.19 -14.87
CA LYS A 60 2.12 -0.31 -16.19
C LYS A 60 2.16 0.78 -17.26
N MET A 61 1.59 1.96 -16.97
CA MET A 61 1.63 3.09 -17.91
C MET A 61 3.06 3.49 -18.27
N ARG A 62 3.99 3.45 -17.31
CA ARG A 62 5.41 3.72 -17.56
C ARG A 62 6.08 2.64 -18.40
N MET A 63 5.75 1.37 -18.18
CA MET A 63 6.23 0.26 -19.01
C MET A 63 5.73 0.40 -20.45
N ASP A 64 4.45 0.67 -20.63
CA ASP A 64 3.82 0.86 -21.96
C ASP A 64 4.39 2.07 -22.70
N ALA A 65 4.74 3.14 -21.97
CA ALA A 65 5.39 4.32 -22.52
C ALA A 65 6.90 4.15 -22.79
N GLY A 66 7.49 2.99 -22.47
CA GLY A 66 8.95 2.76 -22.59
C GLY A 66 9.78 3.60 -21.62
N ALA A 67 9.17 4.16 -20.57
CA ALA A 67 9.79 5.02 -19.57
C ALA A 67 10.21 4.26 -18.28
N PHE A 68 10.14 2.92 -18.32
CA PHE A 68 10.55 2.02 -17.24
C PHE A 68 11.95 1.46 -17.53
N THR A 69 12.98 2.27 -17.25
CA THR A 69 14.41 1.96 -17.42
C THR A 69 15.18 2.07 -16.12
#